data_AF-A0A948THX2-F1
#
_entry.id   AF-A0A948THX2-F1
#
_cell.length_a   1.000
_cell.length_b   1.000
_cell.length_c   1.000
_cell.angle_alpha   90.00
_cell.angle_beta   90.00
_cell.angle_gamma   90.00
#
_symmetry.space_group_name_H-M   'P 1'
#
loop_
_entity.id
_entity.type
_entity.pdbx_description
1 polymer ?
#
loop_
_entity_poly.entity_id
_entity_poly.type
_entity_poly.pdbx_seq_one_letter_code
_entity_poly.pdbx_strand_id
1 'polypeptide(L)'
;MGEKSASTPRRQPVLPPDAFTPHDVAFICGRVAKLTRTSDDINAVWLTDYPSYIFQEPEERLRIRSELDAYIARMYGLTRDELRYILDPKELMGDDFPSETFSGLKNKEQKLYGEYLTARLVLEAFDSLEAGTLKA
;
A
#
# COMPACT_ATOMS: atom_id res chain seq x y z
N MET A 1 -47.15 -14.18 11.13
CA MET A 1 -46.20 -14.58 10.09
C MET A 1 -45.37 -13.35 9.75
N GLY A 2 -44.28 -13.09 10.47
CA GLY A 2 -43.45 -11.91 10.25
C GLY A 2 -42.36 -12.26 9.24
N GLU A 3 -42.46 -11.71 8.03
CA GLU A 3 -41.38 -11.77 7.05
C GLU A 3 -40.13 -11.10 7.66
N LYS A 4 -39.11 -11.90 7.96
CA LYS A 4 -37.78 -11.39 8.25
C LYS A 4 -37.26 -10.79 6.95
N SER A 5 -37.34 -9.47 6.85
CA SER A 5 -36.67 -8.70 5.80
C SER A 5 -35.17 -9.03 5.88
N ALA A 6 -34.69 -9.81 4.92
CA ALA A 6 -33.28 -10.18 4.82
C ALA A 6 -32.47 -8.90 4.59
N SER A 7 -31.69 -8.48 5.59
CA SER A 7 -30.75 -7.37 5.44
C SER A 7 -29.74 -7.74 4.36
N THR A 8 -29.71 -6.99 3.27
CA THR A 8 -28.69 -7.15 2.22
C THR A 8 -27.31 -7.02 2.87
N PRO A 9 -26.40 -8.00 2.69
CA PRO A 9 -25.07 -7.92 3.29
C PRO A 9 -24.33 -6.69 2.73
N ARG A 10 -23.77 -5.87 3.62
CA ARG A 10 -22.94 -4.72 3.26
C ARG A 10 -21.78 -5.19 2.39
N ARG A 11 -21.75 -4.77 1.13
CA ARG A 11 -20.60 -4.99 0.25
C ARG A 11 -19.41 -4.26 0.84
N GLN A 12 -18.31 -4.97 1.06
CA GLN A 12 -17.04 -4.33 1.40
C GLN A 12 -16.56 -3.49 0.21
N PRO A 13 -15.91 -2.34 0.44
CA PRO A 13 -15.35 -1.51 -0.62
C PRO A 13 -14.10 -2.20 -1.17
N VAL A 14 -14.30 -3.21 -2.01
CA VAL A 14 -13.23 -3.92 -2.72
C VAL A 14 -13.30 -3.51 -4.18
N LEU A 15 -12.16 -3.07 -4.72
CA LEU A 15 -12.05 -2.76 -6.14
C LEU A 15 -12.40 -4.02 -6.95
N PRO A 16 -13.35 -3.94 -7.89
CA PRO A 16 -13.68 -5.10 -8.70
C PRO A 16 -12.53 -5.42 -9.67
N PRO A 17 -12.39 -6.67 -10.15
CA PRO A 17 -11.27 -7.05 -11.02
C PRO A 17 -11.16 -6.22 -12.31
N ASP A 18 -12.27 -5.69 -12.83
CA ASP A 18 -12.34 -4.82 -14.01
C ASP A 18 -11.90 -3.38 -13.74
N ALA A 19 -11.68 -2.98 -12.48
CA ALA A 19 -11.09 -1.69 -12.13
C ALA A 19 -9.59 -1.60 -12.48
N PHE A 20 -8.92 -2.73 -12.72
CA PHE A 20 -7.50 -2.79 -12.99
C PHE A 20 -7.26 -2.79 -14.50
N THR A 21 -6.64 -1.73 -15.01
CA THR A 21 -6.17 -1.67 -16.39
C THR A 21 -4.91 -2.55 -16.55
N PRO A 22 -4.53 -2.94 -17.79
CA PRO A 22 -3.28 -3.66 -18.03
C PRO A 22 -2.04 -2.92 -17.49
N HIS A 23 -2.10 -1.59 -17.45
CA HIS A 23 -1.06 -0.74 -16.91
C HIS A 23 -0.96 -0.87 -15.37
N ASP A 24 -2.09 -0.86 -14.68
CA ASP A 24 -2.15 -1.07 -13.22
C ASP A 24 -1.59 -2.44 -12.84
N VAL A 25 -1.98 -3.47 -13.60
CA VAL A 25 -1.46 -4.83 -13.42
C VAL A 25 0.05 -4.86 -13.62
N ALA A 26 0.57 -4.24 -14.69
CA ALA A 26 2.00 -4.20 -14.95
C ALA A 26 2.78 -3.51 -13.82
N PHE A 27 2.26 -2.37 -13.32
CA PHE A 27 2.86 -1.63 -12.21
C PHE A 27 2.93 -2.47 -10.93
N ILE A 28 1.79 -3.07 -10.55
CA ILE A 28 1.64 -3.84 -9.30
C ILE A 28 2.46 -5.12 -9.39
N CYS A 29 2.26 -5.93 -10.43
CA CYS A 29 2.96 -7.20 -10.60
C CYS A 29 4.47 -7.00 -10.74
N GLY A 30 4.94 -5.92 -11.38
CA GLY A 30 6.38 -5.62 -11.45
C GLY A 30 7.03 -5.42 -10.07
N ARG A 31 6.32 -4.78 -9.15
CA ARG A 31 6.79 -4.54 -7.77
C ARG A 31 6.61 -5.75 -6.87
N VAL A 32 5.48 -6.45 -6.98
CA VAL A 32 5.27 -7.72 -6.29
C VAL A 32 6.33 -8.74 -6.70
N ALA A 33 6.62 -8.85 -8.00
CA ALA A 33 7.68 -9.71 -8.51
C ALA A 33 9.04 -9.39 -7.86
N LYS A 34 9.44 -8.12 -7.78
CA LYS A 34 10.67 -7.71 -7.06
C LYS A 34 10.67 -8.22 -5.62
N LEU A 35 9.55 -8.06 -4.91
CA LEU A 35 9.44 -8.42 -3.50
C LEU A 35 9.39 -9.93 -3.24
N THR A 36 8.84 -10.73 -4.16
CA THR A 36 8.52 -12.15 -3.90
C THR A 36 9.34 -13.14 -4.72
N ARG A 37 9.78 -12.79 -5.93
CA ARG A 37 10.53 -13.69 -6.83
C ARG A 37 12.03 -13.71 -6.47
N THR A 38 12.34 -14.09 -5.23
CA THR A 38 13.69 -14.07 -4.66
C THR A 38 14.29 -15.44 -4.37
N SER A 39 13.58 -16.52 -4.69
CA SER A 39 14.04 -17.91 -4.55
C SER A 39 13.58 -18.76 -5.73
N ASP A 40 14.31 -19.83 -6.02
CA ASP A 40 14.04 -20.70 -7.17
C ASP A 40 12.64 -21.34 -7.09
N ASP A 41 12.22 -21.75 -5.89
CA ASP A 41 10.89 -22.34 -5.67
C ASP A 41 9.75 -21.39 -6.06
N ILE A 42 9.84 -20.11 -5.68
CA ILE A 42 8.84 -19.10 -6.04
C ILE A 42 8.96 -18.72 -7.52
N ASN A 43 10.19 -18.63 -8.02
CA ASN A 43 10.46 -18.27 -9.41
C ASN A 43 9.80 -19.24 -10.40
N ALA A 44 9.70 -20.52 -10.03
CA ALA A 44 9.11 -21.57 -10.85
C ALA A 44 7.57 -21.50 -10.96
N VAL A 45 6.87 -20.89 -10.01
CA VAL A 45 5.39 -21.01 -9.91
C VAL A 45 4.63 -19.69 -9.86
N TRP A 46 5.28 -18.57 -9.53
CA TRP A 46 4.59 -17.31 -9.23
C TRP A 46 5.05 -16.15 -10.10
N LEU A 47 4.16 -15.52 -10.87
CA LEU A 47 4.50 -14.43 -11.79
C LEU A 47 5.64 -14.82 -12.75
N THR A 48 5.51 -15.98 -13.39
CA THR A 48 6.56 -16.58 -14.24
C THR A 48 6.97 -15.71 -15.42
N ASP A 49 6.09 -14.82 -15.88
CA ASP A 49 6.36 -13.86 -16.95
C ASP A 49 7.22 -12.65 -16.51
N TYR A 50 7.54 -12.56 -15.21
CA TYR A 50 8.39 -11.51 -14.64
C TYR A 50 9.81 -12.02 -14.34
N PRO A 51 10.82 -11.14 -14.31
CA PRO A 51 12.18 -11.51 -13.93
C PRO A 51 12.25 -12.13 -12.53
N SER A 52 13.27 -12.95 -12.28
CA SER A 52 13.69 -13.27 -10.92
C SER A 52 14.58 -12.16 -10.37
N TYR A 53 14.64 -12.05 -9.04
CA TYR A 53 15.39 -11.02 -8.35
C TYR A 53 16.25 -11.62 -7.25
N ILE A 54 17.32 -10.92 -6.89
CA ILE A 54 18.03 -11.17 -5.63
C ILE A 54 17.22 -10.52 -4.50
N PHE A 55 17.24 -11.12 -3.30
CA PHE A 55 16.61 -10.52 -2.13
C PHE A 55 17.13 -9.09 -1.92
N GLN A 56 16.23 -8.11 -1.91
CA GLN A 56 16.60 -6.71 -1.71
C GLN A 56 16.78 -6.39 -0.23
N GLU A 57 17.67 -5.47 0.07
CA GLU A 57 17.87 -4.98 1.43
C GLU A 57 16.59 -4.35 2.01
N PRO A 58 16.42 -4.34 3.35
CA PRO A 58 15.19 -3.90 4.00
C PRO A 58 14.68 -2.53 3.56
N GLU A 59 15.57 -1.57 3.34
CA GLU A 59 15.23 -0.20 2.91
C GLU A 59 14.66 -0.18 1.49
N GLU A 60 15.23 -0.93 0.57
CA GLU A 60 14.72 -1.03 -0.80
C GLU A 60 13.37 -1.75 -0.83
N ARG A 61 13.21 -2.81 -0.03
CA ARG A 61 11.90 -3.47 0.14
C ARG A 61 10.86 -2.54 0.75
N LEU A 62 11.25 -1.62 1.63
CA LEU A 62 10.34 -0.63 2.20
C LEU A 62 9.90 0.39 1.14
N ARG A 63 10.81 0.87 0.29
CA ARG A 63 10.47 1.76 -0.84
C ARG A 63 9.49 1.09 -1.81
N ILE A 64 9.78 -0.14 -2.25
CA ILE A 64 8.91 -0.88 -3.19
C ILE A 64 7.51 -1.11 -2.60
N ARG A 65 7.41 -1.43 -1.29
CA ARG A 65 6.13 -1.54 -0.60
C ARG A 65 5.41 -0.21 -0.50
N SER A 66 6.14 0.87 -0.21
CA SER A 66 5.57 2.22 -0.13
C SER A 66 4.99 2.68 -1.47
N GLU A 67 5.64 2.33 -2.59
CA GLU A 67 5.10 2.56 -3.94
C GLU A 67 3.80 1.78 -4.17
N LEU A 68 3.70 0.54 -3.69
CA LEU A 68 2.47 -0.26 -3.78
C LEU A 68 1.35 0.35 -2.93
N ASP A 69 1.63 0.70 -1.67
CA ASP A 69 0.63 1.30 -0.76
C ASP A 69 0.09 2.62 -1.33
N ALA A 70 0.98 3.48 -1.83
CA ALA A 70 0.60 4.73 -2.50
C ALA A 70 -0.25 4.50 -3.75
N TYR A 71 0.12 3.51 -4.57
CA TYR A 71 -0.61 3.20 -5.80
C TYR A 71 -2.02 2.68 -5.52
N ILE A 72 -2.15 1.79 -4.53
CA ILE A 72 -3.45 1.27 -4.12
C ILE A 72 -4.30 2.40 -3.52
N ALA A 73 -3.72 3.26 -2.67
CA ALA A 73 -4.41 4.44 -2.16
C ALA A 73 -4.97 5.33 -3.29
N ARG A 74 -4.16 5.59 -4.32
CA ARG A 74 -4.58 6.33 -5.52
C ARG A 74 -5.73 5.64 -6.26
N MET A 75 -5.67 4.32 -6.44
CA MET A 75 -6.76 3.56 -7.09
C MET A 75 -8.07 3.57 -6.29
N TYR A 76 -7.97 3.65 -4.96
CA TYR A 76 -9.12 3.85 -4.09
C TYR A 76 -9.66 5.29 -4.13
N GLY A 77 -9.02 6.19 -4.88
CA GLY A 77 -9.41 7.59 -5.01
C GLY A 77 -9.12 8.43 -3.76
N LEU A 78 -8.19 7.97 -2.91
CA LEU A 78 -7.81 8.72 -1.72
C LEU A 78 -7.04 9.98 -2.10
N THR A 79 -7.37 11.06 -1.41
CA THR A 79 -6.54 12.27 -1.38
C THR A 79 -5.32 12.05 -0.51
N ARG A 80 -4.31 12.92 -0.67
CA ARG A 80 -3.10 12.91 0.15
C ARG A 80 -3.40 13.02 1.66
N ASP A 81 -4.39 13.84 2.04
CA ASP A 81 -4.77 14.02 3.44
C ASP A 81 -5.53 12.82 4.00
N GLU A 82 -6.36 12.14 3.19
CA GLU A 82 -7.00 10.88 3.59
C GLU A 82 -5.97 9.77 3.78
N LEU A 83 -4.96 9.69 2.89
CA LEU A 83 -3.86 8.75 3.03
C LEU A 83 -3.04 9.06 4.31
N ARG A 84 -2.73 10.32 4.56
CA ARG A 84 -2.06 10.74 5.80
C ARG A 84 -2.90 10.40 7.04
N TYR A 85 -4.20 10.61 7.00
CA TYR A 85 -5.11 10.22 8.09
C TYR A 85 -5.08 8.71 8.36
N ILE A 86 -5.03 7.87 7.32
CA ILE A 86 -4.92 6.40 7.48
C ILE A 86 -3.57 6.01 8.10
N LEU A 87 -2.49 6.66 7.69
CA LEU A 87 -1.14 6.36 8.19
C LEU A 87 -0.95 6.85 9.62
N ASP A 88 -1.37 8.08 9.91
CA ASP A 88 -1.16 8.73 11.20
C ASP A 88 -2.23 9.82 11.45
N PRO A 89 -3.39 9.46 12.01
CA PRO A 89 -4.47 10.42 12.23
C PRO A 89 -4.10 11.49 13.27
N LYS A 90 -3.19 11.18 14.22
CA LYS A 90 -2.75 12.14 15.25
C LYS A 90 -1.86 13.22 14.68
N GLU A 91 -1.02 12.89 13.71
CA GLU A 91 -0.21 13.89 13.00
C GLU A 91 -1.10 14.96 12.32
N LEU A 92 -2.27 14.56 11.82
CA LEU A 92 -3.22 15.46 11.16
C LEU A 92 -4.16 16.17 12.13
N MET A 93 -4.72 15.43 13.10
CA MET A 93 -5.83 15.89 13.94
C MET A 93 -5.37 16.40 15.31
N GLY A 94 -4.08 16.26 15.64
CA GLY A 94 -3.49 16.59 16.94
C GLY A 94 -3.42 15.41 17.91
N ASP A 95 -2.58 15.56 18.93
CA ASP A 95 -2.28 14.50 19.91
C ASP A 95 -3.49 14.07 20.75
N ASP A 96 -4.47 14.96 20.90
CA ASP A 96 -5.73 14.72 21.62
C ASP A 96 -6.72 13.86 20.81
N PHE A 97 -6.42 13.54 19.55
CA PHE A 97 -7.28 12.69 18.73
C PHE A 97 -7.29 11.25 19.26
N PRO A 98 -8.47 10.63 19.48
CA PRO A 98 -8.56 9.38 20.23
C PRO A 98 -8.12 8.15 19.42
N SER A 99 -8.00 8.26 18.09
CA SER A 99 -7.63 7.14 17.23
C SER A 99 -6.15 7.16 16.88
N GLU A 100 -5.57 5.96 16.78
CA GLU A 100 -4.24 5.72 16.27
C GLU A 100 -4.28 4.55 15.28
N THR A 101 -3.46 4.62 14.26
CA THR A 101 -3.22 3.53 13.31
C THR A 101 -1.75 3.16 13.35
N PHE A 102 -1.47 1.87 13.18
CA PHE A 102 -0.10 1.35 13.06
C PHE A 102 0.90 1.80 14.14
N SER A 103 0.45 2.15 15.36
CA SER A 103 1.29 2.75 16.39
C SER A 103 2.48 1.89 16.80
N GLY A 104 2.34 0.56 16.74
CA GLY A 104 3.45 -0.38 16.92
C GLY A 104 4.55 -0.25 15.85
N LEU A 105 4.15 -0.08 14.58
CA LEU A 105 5.08 0.17 13.48
C LEU A 105 5.74 1.54 13.63
N LYS A 106 4.93 2.60 13.83
CA LYS A 106 5.43 3.97 14.06
C LYS A 106 6.45 4.02 15.19
N ASN A 107 6.13 3.43 16.35
CA ASN A 107 7.05 3.41 17.51
C ASN A 107 8.34 2.64 17.23
N LYS A 108 8.28 1.56 16.44
CA LYS A 108 9.46 0.80 16.04
C LYS A 108 10.35 1.63 15.10
N GLU A 109 9.76 2.26 14.10
CA GLU A 109 10.49 3.09 13.13
C GLU A 109 11.06 4.35 13.78
N GLN A 110 10.33 4.97 14.70
CA GLN A 110 10.83 6.11 15.47
C GLN A 110 12.10 5.76 16.26
N LYS A 111 12.19 4.54 16.80
CA LYS A 111 13.40 4.05 17.51
C LYS A 111 14.55 3.71 16.58
N LEU A 112 14.27 3.18 15.39
CA LEU A 112 15.29 2.72 14.45
C LEU A 112 15.82 3.83 13.55
N TYR A 113 14.94 4.73 13.11
CA TYR A 113 15.20 5.71 12.06
C TYR A 113 15.03 7.16 12.55
N GLY A 114 14.47 7.37 13.75
CA GLY A 114 14.18 8.72 14.25
C GLY A 114 12.97 9.38 13.60
N GLU A 115 12.21 8.65 12.78
CA GLU A 115 11.00 9.13 12.11
C GLU A 115 10.04 7.97 11.80
N TYR A 116 8.79 8.31 11.46
CA TYR A 116 7.85 7.34 10.88
C TYR A 116 8.15 7.12 9.38
N LEU A 117 9.25 6.41 9.11
CA LEU A 117 9.82 6.24 7.78
C LEU A 117 8.82 5.69 6.74
N THR A 118 7.97 4.73 7.11
CA THR A 118 6.93 4.20 6.23
C THR A 118 5.97 5.30 5.79
N ALA A 119 5.45 6.12 6.72
CA ALA A 119 4.50 7.17 6.38
C ALA A 119 5.12 8.20 5.42
N ARG A 120 6.36 8.62 5.69
CA ARG A 120 7.09 9.52 4.79
C ARG A 120 7.23 8.93 3.38
N LEU A 121 7.73 7.69 3.25
CA LEU A 121 7.97 7.07 1.95
C LEU A 121 6.68 6.79 1.17
N VAL A 122 5.59 6.43 1.85
CA VAL A 122 4.27 6.24 1.20
C VAL A 122 3.75 7.57 0.66
N LEU A 123 3.83 8.64 1.44
CA LEU A 123 3.41 9.97 0.99
C LEU A 123 4.29 10.51 -0.14
N GLU A 124 5.61 10.31 -0.08
CA GLU A 124 6.53 10.67 -1.17
C GLU A 124 6.23 9.91 -2.47
N ALA A 125 5.92 8.61 -2.38
CA ALA A 125 5.53 7.81 -3.53
C ALA A 125 4.18 8.28 -4.10
N PHE A 126 3.22 8.63 -3.24
CA PHE A 126 1.93 9.19 -3.65
C PHE A 126 2.13 10.52 -4.40
N ASP A 127 2.89 11.45 -3.83
CA ASP A 127 3.22 12.74 -4.45
C ASP A 127 3.92 12.55 -5.80
N SER A 128 4.79 11.54 -5.93
CA SER A 128 5.48 11.20 -7.18
C SER A 128 4.56 10.60 -8.24
N LEU A 129 3.52 9.85 -7.84
CA LEU A 129 2.50 9.33 -8.75
C LEU A 129 1.62 10.47 -9.30
N GLU A 130 1.20 11.39 -8.44
CA GLU A 130 0.40 12.56 -8.84
C GLU A 130 1.18 13.51 -9.76
N ALA A 131 2.49 13.67 -9.52
CA ALA A 131 3.37 14.43 -10.39
C ALA A 131 3.78 13.71 -11.69
N GLY A 132 3.46 12.42 -11.82
CA GLY A 132 3.87 11.58 -12.97
C GLY A 132 5.37 11.29 -13.05
N THR A 133 6.13 11.54 -11.98
CA THR A 133 7.57 11.27 -11.91
C THR A 133 7.84 9.80 -11.57
N LEU A 134 6.97 9.18 -10.77
CA LEU A 134 6.91 7.73 -10.65
C LEU A 134 6.06 7.19 -11.79
N LYS A 135 6.69 6.49 -12.72
CA LYS A 135 5.99 5.84 -13.82
C LYS A 135 5.13 4.70 -13.26
N ALA A 136 3.88 5.08 -13.02
CA ALA A 136 2.73 4.21 -13.04
C ALA A 136 2.77 3.33 -14.28
#